data_AF-A0A4R9GTP2-F1
#
_entry.id   AF-A0A4R9GTP2-F1
#
_cell.length_a   1.000
_cell.length_b   1.000
_cell.length_c   1.000
_cell.angle_alpha   90.00
_cell.angle_beta   90.00
_cell.angle_gamma   90.00
#
_symmetry.space_group_name_H-M   'P 1'
#
loop_
_entity.id
_entity.type
_entity.pdbx_description
1 polymer ?
#
loop_
_entity_poly.entity_id
_entity_poly.type
_entity_poly.pdbx_seq_one_letter_code
_entity_poly.pdbx_strand_id
1 'polypeptide(L)'
;MSHEESEDQTVKSFEELSFFDNLALYYLCNETPPQTLALAFLIGDKKVCGSMLGVLEPKRRAFVHELMAKEQDAPEEKKRSAAQGLLIIAEGLLTRNLIRKQGKFYYGTERK
;
A
#
# COMPACT_ATOMS: atom_id res chain seq x y z
N MET A 1 30.81 16.23 -7.96
CA MET A 1 30.00 15.94 -6.76
C MET A 1 28.57 16.30 -7.09
N SER A 2 27.77 15.32 -7.51
CA SER A 2 26.33 15.48 -7.72
C SER A 2 25.65 15.19 -6.39
N HIS A 3 25.19 16.23 -5.72
CA HIS A 3 24.23 16.10 -4.63
C HIS A 3 22.92 15.59 -5.25
N GLU A 4 22.78 14.27 -5.35
CA GLU A 4 21.45 13.68 -5.30
C GLU A 4 20.96 13.95 -3.89
N GLU A 5 20.15 15.00 -3.75
CA GLU A 5 19.29 15.16 -2.58
C GLU A 5 18.65 13.79 -2.34
N SER A 6 18.93 13.21 -1.18
CA SER A 6 18.30 11.97 -0.75
C SER A 6 16.80 12.24 -0.68
N GLU A 7 16.10 12.04 -1.80
CA GLU A 7 14.64 12.08 -1.83
C GLU A 7 14.18 11.18 -0.69
N ASP A 8 13.49 11.77 0.27
CA ASP A 8 13.01 11.09 1.46
C ASP A 8 12.19 9.86 1.02
N GLN A 9 12.82 8.68 1.09
CA GLN A 9 12.27 7.39 0.62
C GLN A 9 11.25 6.81 1.60
N THR A 10 10.67 7.65 2.46
CA THR A 10 9.65 7.27 3.42
C THR A 10 8.26 7.58 2.87
N VAL A 11 7.30 6.71 3.22
CA VAL A 11 5.87 6.91 2.96
C VAL A 11 5.24 7.27 4.30
N LYS A 12 4.87 8.53 4.48
CA LYS A 12 4.59 9.07 5.82
C LYS A 12 3.18 8.81 6.30
N SER A 13 2.25 8.58 5.38
CA SER A 13 0.85 8.36 5.72
C SER A 13 0.13 7.48 4.70
N PHE A 14 -1.03 6.96 5.10
CA PHE A 14 -1.88 6.13 4.23
C PHE A 14 -2.39 6.93 3.03
N GLU A 15 -2.62 8.24 3.19
CA GLU A 15 -3.10 9.13 2.14
C GLU A 15 -2.08 9.32 1.01
N GLU A 16 -0.77 9.21 1.29
CA GLU A 16 0.27 9.28 0.25
C GLU A 16 0.16 8.14 -0.78
N LEU A 17 -0.48 7.03 -0.42
CA LEU A 17 -0.77 5.93 -1.35
C LEU A 17 -1.70 6.37 -2.49
N SER A 18 -2.42 7.49 -2.35
CA SER A 18 -3.18 8.10 -3.45
C SER A 18 -2.31 8.61 -4.61
N PHE A 19 -1.01 8.82 -4.37
CA PHE A 19 -0.05 9.27 -5.38
C PHE A 19 0.72 8.12 -6.05
N PHE A 20 0.41 6.88 -5.71
CA PHE A 20 0.97 5.70 -6.35
C PHE A 20 0.27 5.45 -7.67
N ASP A 21 1.04 5.14 -8.71
CA ASP A 21 0.48 4.61 -9.95
C ASP A 21 -0.05 3.17 -9.77
N ASN A 22 -0.75 2.66 -10.78
CA ASN A 22 -1.37 1.34 -10.70
C ASN A 22 -0.34 0.22 -10.51
N LEU A 23 0.88 0.35 -11.05
CA LEU A 23 1.91 -0.67 -10.94
C LEU A 23 2.52 -0.70 -9.52
N ALA A 24 2.78 0.47 -8.94
CA ALA A 24 3.21 0.62 -7.56
C ALA A 24 2.15 0.08 -6.59
N LEU A 25 0.88 0.43 -6.80
CA LEU A 25 -0.23 -0.12 -6.02
C LEU A 25 -0.33 -1.63 -6.19
N TYR A 26 -0.15 -2.16 -7.41
CA TYR A 26 -0.15 -3.60 -7.67
C TYR A 26 0.95 -4.32 -6.90
N TYR A 27 2.18 -3.80 -6.89
CA TYR A 27 3.27 -4.39 -6.10
C TYR A 27 2.97 -4.36 -4.60
N LEU A 28 2.53 -3.20 -4.08
CA LEU A 28 2.16 -3.05 -2.67
C LEU A 28 1.07 -4.02 -2.26
N CYS A 29 -0.03 -4.05 -3.02
CA CYS A 29 -1.14 -4.94 -2.74
C CYS A 29 -0.74 -6.41 -2.85
N ASN A 30 0.18 -6.75 -3.76
CA ASN A 30 0.58 -8.14 -3.93
C ASN A 30 1.51 -8.66 -2.85
N GLU A 31 2.40 -7.81 -2.36
CA GLU A 31 3.32 -8.15 -1.28
C GLU A 31 2.68 -8.07 0.10
N THR A 32 1.61 -7.29 0.24
CA THR A 32 0.88 -7.19 1.51
C THR A 32 0.00 -8.42 1.75
N PRO A 33 0.10 -9.07 2.93
CA PRO A 33 -0.80 -10.16 3.30
C PRO A 33 -2.28 -9.74 3.20
N PRO A 34 -3.18 -10.60 2.68
CA PRO A 34 -4.60 -10.24 2.51
C PRO A 34 -5.29 -9.78 3.80
N GLN A 35 -4.96 -10.37 4.95
CA GLN A 35 -5.52 -9.96 6.25
C GLN A 35 -5.04 -8.57 6.66
N THR A 36 -3.78 -8.23 6.40
CA THR A 36 -3.22 -6.88 6.64
C THR A 36 -3.94 -5.85 5.76
N LEU A 37 -4.16 -6.14 4.48
CA LEU A 37 -4.96 -5.26 3.60
C LEU A 37 -6.38 -5.08 4.14
N ALA A 38 -7.06 -6.18 4.49
CA ALA A 38 -8.42 -6.12 4.98
C ALA A 38 -8.55 -5.24 6.23
N LEU A 39 -7.68 -5.44 7.23
CA LEU A 39 -7.67 -4.66 8.47
C LEU A 39 -7.33 -3.18 8.21
N ALA A 40 -6.34 -2.89 7.37
CA ALA A 40 -5.97 -1.52 7.02
C ALA A 40 -7.11 -0.79 6.29
N PHE A 41 -7.81 -1.48 5.39
CA PHE A 41 -8.92 -0.91 4.61
C PHE A 41 -10.16 -0.59 5.45
N LEU A 42 -10.28 -1.14 6.66
CA LEU A 42 -11.38 -0.80 7.57
C LEU A 42 -11.22 0.59 8.19
N ILE A 43 -10.01 1.17 8.20
CA ILE A 43 -9.74 2.50 8.77
C ILE A 43 -9.14 3.49 7.75
N GLY A 44 -8.64 3.01 6.62
CA GLY A 44 -8.06 3.85 5.58
C GLY A 44 -9.07 4.68 4.80
N ASP A 45 -8.58 5.69 4.07
CA ASP A 45 -9.42 6.48 3.18
C ASP A 45 -10.08 5.60 2.11
N LYS A 46 -11.40 5.79 1.92
CA LYS A 46 -12.21 4.94 1.04
C LYS A 46 -11.77 5.01 -0.43
N LYS A 47 -11.30 6.17 -0.90
CA LYS A 47 -10.86 6.33 -2.29
C LYS A 47 -9.54 5.59 -2.51
N VAL A 48 -8.59 5.74 -1.59
CA VAL A 48 -7.31 5.01 -1.62
C VAL A 48 -7.55 3.51 -1.60
N CYS A 49 -8.37 3.02 -0.65
CA CYS A 49 -8.71 1.60 -0.55
C CYS A 49 -9.39 1.10 -1.84
N GLY A 50 -10.27 1.91 -2.44
CA GLY A 50 -10.91 1.61 -3.72
C GLY A 50 -9.90 1.43 -4.86
N SER A 51 -8.93 2.33 -4.99
CA SER A 51 -7.85 2.22 -5.99
C SER A 51 -7.01 0.95 -5.78
N MET A 52 -6.66 0.64 -4.52
CA MET A 52 -5.90 -0.56 -4.17
C MET A 52 -6.67 -1.86 -4.46
N LEU A 53 -7.97 -1.90 -4.16
CA LEU A 53 -8.83 -3.02 -4.55
C LEU A 53 -8.94 -3.13 -6.07
N GLY A 54 -8.91 -2.00 -6.79
CA GLY A 54 -9.00 -1.94 -8.26
C GLY A 54 -7.85 -2.65 -8.97
N VAL A 55 -6.64 -2.63 -8.41
CA VAL A 55 -5.45 -3.28 -8.98
C VAL A 55 -5.29 -4.76 -8.59
N LEU A 56 -6.15 -5.28 -7.72
CA LEU A 56 -6.14 -6.68 -7.32
C LEU A 56 -6.87 -7.58 -8.31
N GLU A 57 -6.33 -8.78 -8.52
CA GLU A 57 -7.00 -9.85 -9.25
C GLU A 57 -8.38 -10.19 -8.66
N PRO A 58 -9.40 -10.54 -9.47
CA PRO A 58 -10.77 -10.71 -8.99
C PRO A 58 -10.91 -11.67 -7.79
N LYS A 59 -10.19 -12.80 -7.82
CA LYS A 59 -10.20 -13.78 -6.71
C LYS A 59 -9.61 -13.22 -5.43
N ARG A 60 -8.48 -12.51 -5.52
CA ARG A 60 -7.81 -11.89 -4.35
C ARG A 60 -8.63 -10.75 -3.79
N ARG A 61 -9.22 -9.91 -4.65
CA ARG A 61 -10.13 -8.83 -4.26
C ARG A 61 -11.34 -9.35 -3.49
N ALA A 62 -11.99 -10.40 -4.00
CA ALA A 62 -13.12 -11.03 -3.31
C ALA A 62 -12.73 -11.56 -1.93
N PHE A 63 -11.56 -12.21 -1.83
CA PHE A 63 -11.05 -12.72 -0.56
C PHE A 63 -10.74 -11.62 0.45
N VAL A 64 -10.14 -10.49 0.02
CA VAL A 64 -9.92 -9.33 0.89
C VAL A 64 -11.24 -8.76 1.40
N HIS A 65 -12.27 -8.63 0.55
CA HIS A 65 -13.59 -8.19 0.99
C HIS A 65 -14.23 -9.14 2.02
N GLU A 66 -14.09 -10.45 1.83
CA GLU A 66 -14.57 -11.44 2.80
C GLU A 66 -13.87 -11.27 4.16
N LEU A 67 -12.54 -11.06 4.14
CA LEU A 67 -11.78 -10.81 5.37
C LEU A 67 -12.18 -9.49 6.04
N MET A 68 -12.45 -8.43 5.28
CA MET A 68 -12.94 -7.16 5.83
C MET A 68 -14.26 -7.36 6.59
N ALA A 69 -15.18 -8.17 6.06
CA ALA A 69 -16.44 -8.49 6.73
C ALA A 69 -16.20 -9.32 8.01
N LYS A 70 -15.27 -10.28 7.97
CA LYS A 70 -14.91 -11.11 9.14
C LYS A 70 -14.20 -10.33 10.25
N GLU A 71 -13.42 -9.31 9.88
CA GLU A 71 -12.60 -8.52 10.80
C GLU A 71 -13.23 -7.16 11.17
N GLN A 72 -14.52 -6.95 10.83
CA GLN A 72 -15.22 -5.67 11.04
C GLN A 72 -15.12 -5.18 12.49
N ASP A 73 -15.28 -6.10 13.45
CA ASP A 73 -15.25 -5.82 14.89
C ASP A 73 -13.86 -5.99 15.52
N ALA A 74 -12.81 -6.14 14.71
CA ALA A 74 -11.45 -6.23 15.22
C ALA A 74 -11.07 -4.97 16.04
N PRO A 75 -10.24 -5.11 17.09
CA PRO A 75 -9.78 -3.97 17.88
C PRO A 75 -9.12 -2.89 17.01
N GLU A 76 -9.37 -1.63 17.34
CA GLU A 76 -8.84 -0.47 16.61
C GLU A 76 -7.31 -0.49 16.54
N GLU A 77 -6.63 -0.93 17.60
CA GLU A 77 -5.18 -1.10 17.64
C GLU A 77 -4.69 -2.07 16.55
N LYS A 78 -5.38 -3.21 16.37
CA LYS A 78 -5.03 -4.20 15.33
C LYS A 78 -5.16 -3.60 13.93
N LYS A 79 -6.18 -2.78 13.69
CA LYS A 79 -6.40 -2.08 12.41
C LYS A 79 -5.29 -1.06 12.16
N ARG A 80 -4.89 -0.30 13.18
CA ARG A 80 -3.76 0.66 13.11
C ARG A 80 -2.43 -0.02 12.86
N SER A 81 -2.15 -1.13 13.54
CA SER A 81 -0.95 -1.92 13.30
C SER A 81 -0.90 -2.46 11.87
N ALA A 82 -2.05 -2.87 11.31
CA ALA A 82 -2.13 -3.30 9.92
C ALA A 82 -1.86 -2.16 8.93
N ALA A 83 -2.42 -0.96 9.17
CA ALA A 83 -2.13 0.22 8.37
C ALA A 83 -0.65 0.61 8.43
N GLN A 84 -0.02 0.55 9.61
CA GLN A 84 1.42 0.79 9.73
C GLN A 84 2.25 -0.28 9.00
N GLY A 85 1.86 -1.56 9.13
CA GLY A 85 2.51 -2.66 8.41
C GLY A 85 2.46 -2.49 6.90
N LEU A 86 1.35 -1.97 6.36
CA LEU A 86 1.23 -1.61 4.95
C LEU A 86 2.27 -0.56 4.53
N LEU A 87 2.47 0.49 5.32
CA LEU A 87 3.46 1.54 5.04
C LEU A 87 4.89 0.99 5.06
N ILE A 88 5.22 0.14 6.03
CA ILE A 88 6.53 -0.53 6.10
C ILE A 88 6.80 -1.36 4.83
N ILE A 89 5.79 -2.05 4.30
CA ILE A 89 5.93 -2.81 3.05
C ILE A 89 6.16 -1.87 1.86
N ALA A 90 5.46 -0.72 1.81
CA ALA A 90 5.68 0.29 0.79
C ALA A 90 7.13 0.83 0.82
N GLU A 91 7.68 1.10 2.00
CA GLU A 91 9.10 1.47 2.18
C GLU A 91 10.04 0.33 1.75
N GLY A 92 9.70 -0.92 2.06
CA GLY A 92 10.40 -2.10 1.55
C GLY A 92 10.44 -2.17 0.02
N LEU A 93 9.38 -1.74 -0.67
CA LEU A 93 9.33 -1.68 -2.13
C LEU A 93 10.18 -0.54 -2.71
N LEU A 94 10.25 0.60 -2.02
CA LEU A 94 11.13 1.73 -2.37
C LEU A 94 12.60 1.33 -2.25
N THR A 95 12.99 0.74 -1.12
CA THR A 95 14.38 0.31 -0.86
C THR A 95 14.88 -0.76 -1.83
N ARG A 96 13.98 -1.62 -2.33
CA ARG A 96 14.29 -2.62 -3.37
C ARG A 96 14.16 -2.08 -4.80
N ASN A 97 13.91 -0.78 -4.95
CA ASN A 97 13.76 -0.10 -6.24
C ASN A 97 12.66 -0.72 -7.12
N LEU A 98 11.64 -1.33 -6.53
CA LEU A 98 10.42 -1.82 -7.20
C LEU A 98 9.39 -0.69 -7.34
N ILE A 99 9.48 0.31 -6.47
CA ILE A 99 8.77 1.57 -6.57
C ILE A 99 9.82 2.67 -6.53
N ARG A 100 9.61 3.73 -7.30
CA ARG A 100 10.45 4.92 -7.32
C ARG A 100 9.61 6.15 -7.00
N LYS A 101 10.05 6.93 -6.03
CA LYS A 101 9.49 8.26 -5.75
C LYS A 101 10.04 9.27 -6.76
N GLN A 102 9.21 10.19 -7.22
CA GLN A 102 9.61 11.36 -8.00
C GLN A 102 8.74 12.54 -7.57
N GLY A 103 9.31 13.44 -6.77
CA GLY A 103 8.54 14.47 -6.10
C GLY A 103 7.48 13.87 -5.17
N LYS A 104 6.19 14.20 -5.41
CA LYS A 104 5.07 13.66 -4.62
C LYS A 104 4.48 12.34 -5.13
N PHE A 105 4.91 11.88 -6.30
CA PHE A 105 4.35 10.71 -6.97
C PHE A 105 5.24 9.49 -6.82
N TYR A 106 4.63 8.30 -6.88
CA TYR A 106 5.30 7.02 -6.72
C TYR A 106 4.98 6.12 -7.90
N TYR A 107 6.01 5.60 -8.56
CA TYR A 107 5.88 4.84 -9.81
C TYR A 107 6.44 3.43 -9.66
N GLY A 108 5.70 2.44 -10.13
CA GLY A 108 6.21 1.07 -10.20
C GLY A 108 7.33 0.98 -11.24
N THR A 109 8.38 0.23 -10.94
CA THR A 109 9.46 -0.03 -11.89
C THR A 109 9.26 -1.40 -12.55
N GLU A 110 9.45 -1.46 -13.86
CA GLU A 110 9.54 -2.75 -14.55
C GLU A 110 10.92 -3.37 -14.24
N ARG A 111 10.94 -4.65 -13.86
CA ARG A 111 12.20 -5.39 -13.79
C ARG A 111 12.74 -5.51 -15.21
N LYS A 112 13.83 -4.82 -15.50
CA LYS A 112 14.63 -5.04 -16.72
C LYS A 112 15.35 -6.38 -16.66
#